data_AF-A0A183PYV7-F1
#
_entry.id   AF-A0A183PYV7-F1
#
_cell.length_a   1.000
_cell.length_b   1.000
_cell.length_c   1.000
_cell.angle_alpha   90.00
_cell.angle_beta   90.00
_cell.angle_gamma   90.00
#
_symmetry.space_group_name_H-M   'P 1'
#
loop_
_entity.id
_entity.type
_entity.pdbx_description
1 polymer ?
#
loop_
_entity_poly.entity_id
_entity_poly.type
_entity_poly.pdbx_seq_one_letter_code
_entity_poly.pdbx_strand_id
1 'polypeptide(L)'
;MSFVEVNENVRKRRATVNLSRSLGCHRTTYNREVDIPKSIRGVLKTCPSVELKLIGSGVYYHLGLKINPLRYVELWLCTIDFDSLNLYINVDGLSMSRSSNQQLWPILGRIIASRFSDVFMMGIYGGNSKPAGFNGFSADTISEIKEMTDVCLFSVKFNKFIAIRLAAVICDAPARSSVRYTVNHNGKAGCDRCTIIGRRLEGKTTLPTGVYTLRTDDTFRPQSQSIHHQGHSVMETLSINMVITFPLDPMHMVYLGITKKLANLWIDLAHRRLRNFNSYAIRDINNLISGCVASTPSEFPRKCRTLDFVSAWKATECRLSLLYLGPVILEKTLP
;
A
#
# COMPACT_ATOMS: atom_id res chain seq x y z
N MET A 1 17.94 3.26 -30.52
CA MET A 1 17.30 3.27 -29.19
C MET A 1 18.19 4.01 -28.23
N SER A 2 17.76 5.18 -27.78
CA SER A 2 18.59 6.06 -26.97
C SER A 2 18.57 5.65 -25.50
N PHE A 3 19.64 5.97 -24.75
CA PHE A 3 19.74 5.75 -23.30
C PHE A 3 18.57 6.37 -22.50
N VAL A 4 17.83 7.31 -23.09
CA VAL A 4 16.63 7.94 -22.55
C VAL A 4 15.44 6.98 -22.55
N GLU A 5 15.22 6.23 -23.62
CA GLU A 5 14.11 5.26 -23.75
C GLU A 5 14.25 4.09 -22.76
N VAL A 6 15.48 3.65 -22.49
CA VAL A 6 15.77 2.58 -21.52
C VAL A 6 15.46 3.03 -20.08
N ASN A 7 15.77 4.29 -19.74
CA ASN A 7 15.50 4.85 -18.41
C ASN A 7 14.00 5.13 -18.21
N GLU A 8 13.28 5.48 -19.27
CA GLU A 8 11.82 5.67 -19.25
C GLU A 8 11.04 4.36 -19.06
N ASN A 9 11.45 3.26 -19.72
CA ASN A 9 10.82 1.94 -19.54
C ASN A 9 11.04 1.36 -18.14
N VAL A 10 12.18 1.67 -17.51
CA VAL A 10 12.46 1.30 -16.11
C VAL A 10 11.58 2.09 -15.13
N ARG A 11 11.19 3.33 -15.47
CA ARG A 11 10.33 4.18 -14.63
C ARG A 11 8.85 3.77 -14.70
N LYS A 12 8.31 3.48 -15.90
CA LYS A 12 6.95 2.91 -16.06
C LYS A 12 6.79 1.61 -15.27
N ARG A 13 7.79 0.71 -15.38
CA ARG A 13 7.83 -0.53 -14.60
C ARG A 13 7.79 -0.28 -13.09
N ARG A 14 8.37 0.79 -12.55
CA ARG A 14 8.42 1.02 -11.09
C ARG A 14 7.07 1.44 -10.49
N ALA A 15 6.31 2.30 -11.17
CA ALA A 15 4.99 2.74 -10.73
C ALA A 15 3.98 1.59 -10.80
N THR A 16 3.93 0.88 -11.93
CA THR A 16 3.06 -0.29 -12.12
C THR A 16 3.46 -1.45 -11.20
N VAL A 17 4.76 -1.66 -10.93
CA VAL A 17 5.23 -2.70 -9.99
C VAL A 17 4.91 -2.36 -8.52
N ASN A 18 4.92 -1.09 -8.12
CA ASN A 18 4.51 -0.71 -6.76
C ASN A 18 2.98 -0.80 -6.59
N LEU A 19 2.20 -0.34 -7.59
CA LEU A 19 0.73 -0.46 -7.62
C LEU A 19 0.26 -1.92 -7.62
N SER A 20 0.85 -2.76 -8.47
CA SER A 20 0.51 -4.17 -8.62
C SER A 20 0.84 -5.01 -7.39
N ARG A 21 1.92 -4.65 -6.69
CA ARG A 21 2.32 -5.28 -5.42
C ARG A 21 1.42 -4.86 -4.27
N SER A 22 0.95 -3.61 -4.24
CA SER A 22 0.00 -3.10 -3.23
C SER A 22 -1.37 -3.76 -3.37
N LEU A 23 -1.84 -3.99 -4.61
CA LEU A 23 -3.15 -4.56 -4.92
C LEU A 23 -3.15 -6.08 -5.17
N GLY A 24 -2.10 -6.80 -4.76
CA GLY A 24 -2.07 -8.27 -4.74
C GLY A 24 -2.03 -8.97 -6.10
N CYS A 25 -1.50 -8.36 -7.16
CA CYS A 25 -1.27 -9.08 -8.41
C CYS A 25 -0.08 -10.06 -8.29
N HIS A 26 -0.36 -11.36 -8.34
CA HIS A 26 0.64 -12.34 -8.79
C HIS A 26 1.09 -11.99 -10.22
N ARG A 27 2.37 -12.21 -10.50
CA ARG A 27 3.08 -11.83 -11.74
C ARG A 27 2.50 -12.42 -13.04
N THR A 28 1.50 -13.30 -12.98
CA THR A 28 1.01 -14.09 -14.10
C THR A 28 0.04 -13.36 -15.04
N THR A 29 -0.37 -12.12 -14.75
CA THR A 29 -1.29 -11.35 -15.63
C THR A 29 -0.69 -10.12 -16.31
N TYR A 30 0.64 -9.93 -16.29
CA TYR A 30 1.26 -8.73 -16.90
C TYR A 30 1.67 -8.92 -18.36
N ASN A 31 0.79 -8.51 -19.28
CA ASN A 31 1.18 -8.06 -20.63
C ASN A 31 0.30 -6.92 -21.20
N ARG A 32 -0.34 -6.12 -20.34
CA ARG A 32 -0.91 -4.83 -20.76
C ARG A 32 -0.34 -3.71 -19.91
N GLU A 33 0.42 -2.84 -20.57
CA GLU A 33 0.97 -1.61 -19.99
C GLU A 33 -0.19 -0.70 -19.58
N VAL A 34 -0.39 -0.51 -18.27
CA VAL A 34 -1.23 0.59 -17.78
C VAL A 34 -0.42 1.87 -18.00
N ASP A 35 -0.79 2.66 -19.01
CA ASP A 35 -0.11 3.91 -19.33
C ASP A 35 -0.52 4.99 -18.31
N ILE A 36 0.19 5.02 -17.18
CA ILE A 36 -0.02 6.01 -16.13
C ILE A 36 0.50 7.37 -16.65
N PRO A 37 -0.31 8.43 -16.69
CA PRO A 37 0.11 9.68 -17.30
C PRO A 37 1.30 10.33 -16.57
N LYS A 38 2.25 10.84 -17.36
CA LYS A 38 3.54 11.43 -16.90
C LYS A 38 3.38 12.79 -16.19
N SER A 39 2.17 13.32 -16.06
CA SER A 39 1.84 14.55 -15.33
C SER A 39 0.33 14.65 -15.18
N ILE A 40 -0.13 15.54 -14.29
CA ILE A 40 -1.55 15.95 -14.22
C ILE A 40 -2.04 16.39 -15.61
N ARG A 41 -1.24 17.16 -16.37
CA ARG A 41 -1.56 17.54 -17.77
C ARG A 41 -1.73 16.34 -18.69
N GLY A 42 -0.99 15.25 -18.46
CA GLY A 42 -1.15 14.01 -19.21
C GLY A 42 -2.50 13.34 -18.93
N VAL A 43 -2.94 13.32 -17.66
CA VAL A 43 -4.27 12.83 -17.28
C VAL A 43 -5.37 13.70 -17.90
N LEU A 44 -5.17 15.01 -17.94
CA LEU A 44 -6.14 15.97 -18.47
C LEU A 44 -6.31 15.90 -19.99
N LYS A 45 -5.21 15.66 -20.72
CA LYS A 45 -5.29 15.46 -22.17
C LYS A 45 -6.17 14.28 -22.54
N THR A 46 -6.29 13.28 -21.66
CA THR A 46 -7.14 12.10 -21.88
C THR A 46 -8.58 12.25 -21.39
N CYS A 47 -8.90 13.28 -20.60
CA CYS A 47 -10.25 13.50 -20.04
C CYS A 47 -10.60 15.00 -20.02
N PRO A 48 -10.93 15.61 -21.18
CA PRO A 48 -11.16 17.05 -21.29
C PRO A 48 -12.43 17.58 -20.60
N SER A 49 -13.32 16.70 -20.14
CA SER A 49 -14.61 17.06 -19.51
C SER A 49 -14.61 17.04 -17.98
N VAL A 50 -13.47 16.82 -17.32
CA VAL A 50 -13.40 16.71 -15.86
C VAL A 50 -13.24 18.08 -15.20
N GLU A 51 -14.17 18.43 -14.32
CA GLU A 51 -14.14 19.68 -13.57
C GLU A 51 -12.95 19.71 -12.57
N LEU A 52 -12.23 20.83 -12.59
CA LEU A 52 -11.02 21.04 -11.81
C LEU A 52 -11.38 21.55 -10.41
N LYS A 53 -10.95 20.85 -9.36
CA LYS A 53 -11.11 21.32 -7.97
C LYS A 53 -9.79 21.81 -7.39
N LEU A 54 -9.75 23.06 -6.95
CA LEU A 54 -8.60 23.64 -6.24
C LEU A 54 -8.62 23.19 -4.79
N ILE A 55 -7.53 22.57 -4.33
CA ILE A 55 -7.41 22.06 -2.96
C ILE A 55 -6.09 22.56 -2.37
N GLY A 56 -6.20 23.63 -1.59
CA GLY A 56 -5.05 24.37 -1.08
C GLY A 56 -4.16 24.84 -2.24
N SER A 57 -2.89 24.47 -2.22
CA SER A 57 -1.91 24.79 -3.27
C SER A 57 -1.86 23.79 -4.43
N GLY A 58 -2.75 22.81 -4.47
CA GLY A 58 -2.77 21.77 -5.50
C GLY A 58 -4.12 21.64 -6.19
N VAL A 59 -4.20 20.66 -7.07
CA VAL A 59 -5.34 20.45 -7.95
C VAL A 59 -5.83 19.02 -7.84
N TYR A 60 -7.14 18.83 -7.78
CA TYR A 60 -7.79 17.54 -7.77
C TYR A 60 -8.71 17.37 -8.98
N TYR A 61 -8.67 16.18 -9.57
CA TYR A 61 -9.56 15.75 -10.62
C TYR A 61 -10.33 14.53 -10.15
N HIS A 62 -11.65 14.66 -10.19
CA HIS A 62 -12.56 13.56 -9.89
C HIS A 62 -12.97 12.89 -11.20
N LEU A 63 -12.52 11.65 -11.42
CA LEU A 63 -12.81 10.91 -12.64
C LEU A 63 -14.13 10.14 -12.56
N GLY A 64 -14.68 10.00 -11.36
CA GLY A 64 -15.88 9.24 -11.09
C GLY A 64 -15.63 7.74 -10.93
N LEU A 65 -16.39 7.13 -10.03
CA LEU A 65 -16.33 5.72 -9.73
C LEU A 65 -17.28 4.92 -10.63
N LYS A 66 -18.56 5.30 -10.74
CA LYS A 66 -19.66 4.48 -11.27
C LYS A 66 -19.42 3.81 -12.64
N ILE A 67 -18.80 4.53 -13.56
CA ILE A 67 -18.62 4.09 -14.97
C ILE A 67 -17.76 2.81 -15.04
N ASN A 68 -16.67 2.74 -14.26
CA ASN A 68 -15.72 1.63 -14.34
C ASN A 68 -16.34 0.30 -13.84
N PRO A 69 -16.91 0.22 -12.61
CA PRO A 69 -17.60 -0.98 -12.15
C PRO A 69 -18.76 -1.41 -13.04
N LEU A 70 -19.58 -0.48 -13.55
CA LEU A 70 -20.71 -0.83 -14.41
C LEU A 70 -20.25 -1.54 -15.68
N ARG A 71 -19.19 -1.04 -16.32
CA ARG A 71 -18.58 -1.71 -17.47
C ARG A 71 -18.14 -3.13 -17.16
N TYR A 72 -17.50 -3.38 -16.02
CA TYR A 72 -17.09 -4.73 -15.61
C TYR A 72 -18.30 -5.62 -15.31
N VAL A 73 -19.30 -5.09 -14.61
CA VAL A 73 -20.54 -5.81 -14.30
C VAL A 73 -21.21 -6.30 -15.57
N GLU A 74 -21.43 -5.41 -16.54
CA GLU A 74 -22.11 -5.75 -17.78
C GLU A 74 -21.33 -6.73 -18.66
N LEU A 75 -20.00 -6.67 -18.62
CA LEU A 75 -19.14 -7.63 -19.30
C LEU A 75 -19.20 -9.02 -18.63
N TRP A 76 -19.23 -9.07 -17.31
CA TRP A 76 -19.16 -10.33 -16.58
C TRP A 76 -20.51 -11.04 -16.48
N LEU A 77 -21.61 -10.31 -16.33
CA LEU A 77 -22.98 -10.85 -16.33
C LEU A 77 -23.34 -11.55 -17.64
N CYS A 78 -22.67 -11.23 -18.75
CA CYS A 78 -22.77 -12.01 -19.99
C CYS A 78 -22.31 -13.48 -19.85
N THR A 79 -21.54 -13.82 -18.82
CA THR A 79 -20.86 -15.12 -18.70
C THR A 79 -21.13 -15.85 -17.39
N ILE A 80 -21.33 -15.12 -16.28
CA ILE A 80 -21.55 -15.67 -14.95
C ILE A 80 -22.51 -14.74 -14.23
N ASP A 81 -23.49 -15.31 -13.55
CA ASP A 81 -24.40 -14.55 -12.70
C ASP A 81 -23.79 -14.30 -11.30
N PHE A 82 -24.04 -13.12 -10.74
CA PHE A 82 -23.61 -12.73 -9.39
C PHE A 82 -24.44 -11.56 -8.88
N ASP A 83 -24.51 -11.41 -7.56
CA ASP A 83 -25.33 -10.37 -6.90
C ASP A 83 -24.48 -9.34 -6.14
N SER A 84 -23.19 -9.58 -5.99
CA SER A 84 -22.32 -8.67 -5.25
C SER A 84 -20.90 -8.61 -5.80
N LEU A 85 -20.26 -7.46 -5.57
CA LEU A 85 -18.85 -7.24 -5.85
C LEU A 85 -18.12 -6.66 -4.65
N ASN A 86 -16.86 -7.05 -4.52
CA ASN A 86 -15.94 -6.48 -3.53
C ASN A 86 -15.02 -5.47 -4.19
N LEU A 87 -15.01 -4.24 -3.67
CA LEU A 87 -14.16 -3.13 -4.08
C LEU A 87 -12.99 -2.99 -3.13
N TYR A 88 -11.78 -2.89 -3.69
CA TYR A 88 -10.59 -2.40 -3.01
C TYR A 88 -10.29 -0.98 -3.46
N ILE A 89 -9.88 -0.15 -2.50
CA ILE A 89 -9.37 1.19 -2.75
C ILE A 89 -7.91 1.23 -2.37
N ASN A 90 -7.09 1.93 -3.16
CA ASN A 90 -5.74 2.28 -2.79
C ASN A 90 -5.54 3.80 -2.82
N VAL A 91 -4.91 4.32 -1.78
CA VAL A 91 -4.50 5.72 -1.66
C VAL A 91 -3.04 5.74 -1.25
N ASP A 92 -2.18 6.28 -2.11
CA ASP A 92 -0.74 6.37 -1.86
C ASP A 92 -0.15 7.60 -2.54
N GLY A 93 0.94 8.11 -1.96
CA GLY A 93 1.69 9.25 -2.49
C GLY A 93 2.76 8.80 -3.48
N LEU A 94 2.77 9.39 -4.66
CA LEU A 94 3.76 9.14 -5.70
C LEU A 94 4.54 10.42 -6.00
N SER A 95 5.86 10.38 -5.82
CA SER A 95 6.74 11.45 -6.27
C SER A 95 6.95 11.35 -7.78
N MET A 96 6.69 12.44 -8.51
CA MET A 96 6.77 12.47 -9.97
C MET A 96 8.19 12.52 -10.52
N SER A 97 9.09 13.17 -9.77
CA SER A 97 10.50 13.17 -10.13
C SER A 97 11.36 13.32 -8.89
N ARG A 98 12.61 12.86 -8.97
CA ARG A 98 13.59 13.02 -7.88
C ARG A 98 14.07 14.47 -7.74
N SER A 99 13.81 15.31 -8.75
CA SER A 99 14.30 16.68 -8.85
C SER A 99 13.19 17.73 -8.75
N SER A 100 11.94 17.32 -8.58
CA SER A 100 10.79 18.20 -8.39
C SER A 100 10.03 17.82 -7.14
N ASN A 101 9.50 18.82 -6.45
CA ASN A 101 8.64 18.61 -5.29
C ASN A 101 7.22 18.16 -5.67
N GLN A 102 6.96 17.87 -6.95
CA GLN A 102 5.64 17.46 -7.40
C GLN A 102 5.28 16.06 -6.90
N GLN A 103 4.14 15.99 -6.23
CA GLN A 103 3.54 14.77 -5.70
C GLN A 103 2.18 14.55 -6.34
N LEU A 104 1.88 13.30 -6.65
CA LEU A 104 0.55 12.84 -7.03
C LEU A 104 -0.01 11.93 -5.94
N TRP A 105 -1.30 12.04 -5.71
CA TRP A 105 -2.05 11.23 -4.77
C TRP A 105 -3.27 10.68 -5.53
N PRO A 106 -3.10 9.60 -6.29
CA PRO A 106 -4.22 8.92 -6.93
C PRO A 106 -5.07 8.18 -5.90
N ILE A 107 -6.39 8.18 -6.15
CA ILE A 107 -7.35 7.29 -5.51
C ILE A 107 -7.69 6.22 -6.56
N LEU A 108 -7.27 4.99 -6.30
CA LEU A 108 -7.36 3.86 -7.23
C LEU A 108 -8.38 2.84 -6.73
N GLY A 109 -9.10 2.21 -7.66
CA GLY A 109 -10.08 1.18 -7.39
C GLY A 109 -9.74 -0.13 -8.09
N ARG A 110 -10.17 -1.24 -7.49
CA ARG A 110 -10.11 -2.57 -8.11
C ARG A 110 -11.25 -3.44 -7.59
N ILE A 111 -11.91 -4.15 -8.50
CA ILE A 111 -12.89 -5.18 -8.14
C ILE A 111 -12.17 -6.52 -8.01
N ILE A 112 -12.40 -7.22 -6.91
CA ILE A 112 -11.68 -8.47 -6.57
C ILE A 112 -12.59 -9.70 -6.47
N ALA A 113 -13.90 -9.51 -6.44
CA ALA A 113 -14.89 -10.59 -6.49
C ALA A 113 -16.13 -10.07 -7.21
N SER A 114 -16.83 -10.85 -8.03
CA SER A 114 -16.64 -12.28 -8.35
C SER A 114 -15.51 -12.61 -9.35
N ARG A 115 -14.93 -11.59 -10.00
CA ARG A 115 -13.72 -11.68 -10.84
C ARG A 115 -12.77 -10.52 -10.53
N PHE A 116 -11.55 -10.61 -11.04
CA PHE A 116 -10.57 -9.53 -10.93
C PHE A 116 -10.70 -8.54 -12.08
N SER A 117 -10.91 -7.27 -11.76
CA SER A 117 -10.75 -6.18 -12.72
C SER A 117 -9.29 -5.78 -12.85
N ASP A 118 -8.99 -5.00 -13.90
CA ASP A 118 -7.83 -4.12 -13.90
C ASP A 118 -8.00 -3.01 -12.85
N VAL A 119 -6.89 -2.39 -12.49
CA VAL A 119 -6.89 -1.22 -11.60
C VAL A 119 -7.38 0.00 -12.39
N PHE A 120 -8.34 0.72 -11.83
CA PHE A 120 -8.87 1.95 -12.42
C PHE A 120 -8.66 3.13 -11.48
N MET A 121 -8.64 4.34 -12.02
CA MET A 121 -8.47 5.58 -11.27
C MET A 121 -9.84 6.21 -11.03
N MET A 122 -10.13 6.58 -9.78
CA MET A 122 -11.37 7.28 -9.38
C MET A 122 -11.13 8.78 -9.24
N GLY A 123 -9.93 9.16 -8.83
CA GLY A 123 -9.53 10.56 -8.75
C GLY A 123 -8.03 10.70 -8.59
N ILE A 124 -7.53 11.91 -8.80
CA ILE A 124 -6.11 12.20 -8.64
C ILE A 124 -5.90 13.63 -8.15
N TYR A 125 -5.22 13.75 -7.01
CA TYR A 125 -4.68 15.01 -6.56
C TYR A 125 -3.24 15.16 -7.06
N GLY A 126 -2.82 16.39 -7.37
CA GLY A 126 -1.42 16.69 -7.48
C GLY A 126 -1.07 18.14 -7.17
N GLY A 127 0.13 18.32 -6.62
CA GLY A 127 0.63 19.59 -6.15
C GLY A 127 2.11 19.49 -5.78
N ASN A 128 2.69 20.61 -5.33
CA ASN A 128 4.07 20.66 -4.84
C ASN A 128 4.23 20.16 -3.40
N SER A 129 3.12 19.79 -2.76
CA SER A 129 3.02 19.28 -1.40
C SER A 129 1.93 18.22 -1.35
N LYS A 130 1.93 17.42 -0.27
CA LYS A 130 0.81 16.52 0.03
C LYS A 130 -0.48 17.34 0.24
N PRO A 131 -1.66 16.77 -0.05
CA PRO A 131 -2.92 17.44 0.23
C PRO A 131 -3.01 17.80 1.73
N ALA A 132 -3.61 18.96 2.02
CA ALA A 132 -3.71 19.49 3.38
C ALA A 132 -4.45 18.53 4.33
N GLY A 133 -5.42 17.78 3.82
CA GLY A 133 -6.10 16.71 4.53
C GLY A 133 -6.85 15.79 3.58
N PHE A 134 -6.99 14.51 3.95
CA PHE A 134 -7.66 13.50 3.13
C PHE A 134 -9.16 13.82 2.92
N ASN A 135 -9.85 14.27 3.97
CA ASN A 135 -11.29 14.54 3.93
C ASN A 135 -11.69 15.49 2.80
N GLY A 136 -10.92 16.56 2.58
CA GLY A 136 -11.26 17.58 1.59
C GLY A 136 -11.18 17.07 0.15
N PHE A 137 -10.10 16.34 -0.21
CA PHE A 137 -9.91 15.91 -1.61
C PHE A 137 -10.61 14.61 -1.97
N SER A 138 -10.94 13.78 -0.99
CA SER A 138 -11.61 12.50 -1.25
C SER A 138 -13.14 12.58 -1.17
N ALA A 139 -13.71 13.73 -0.77
CA ALA A 139 -15.13 13.89 -0.48
C ALA A 139 -16.05 13.37 -1.60
N ASP A 140 -15.78 13.72 -2.86
CA ASP A 140 -16.58 13.26 -4.00
C ASP A 140 -16.50 11.74 -4.17
N THR A 141 -15.29 11.19 -4.14
CA THR A 141 -15.08 9.74 -4.26
C THR A 141 -15.76 8.98 -3.13
N ILE A 142 -15.69 9.46 -1.89
CA ILE A 142 -16.33 8.81 -0.74
C ILE A 142 -17.86 8.92 -0.81
N SER A 143 -18.39 10.06 -1.28
CA SER A 143 -19.82 10.23 -1.52
C SER A 143 -20.34 9.22 -2.55
N GLU A 144 -19.63 9.02 -3.66
CA GLU A 144 -19.99 8.03 -4.68
C GLU A 144 -19.89 6.59 -4.17
N ILE A 145 -18.87 6.28 -3.36
CA ILE A 145 -18.77 4.97 -2.72
C ILE A 145 -19.96 4.74 -1.82
N LYS A 146 -20.32 5.73 -0.98
CA LYS A 146 -21.46 5.65 -0.08
C LYS A 146 -22.74 5.36 -0.83
N GLU A 147 -23.01 6.13 -1.88
CA GLU A 147 -24.20 5.94 -2.73
C GLU A 147 -24.23 4.51 -3.31
N MET A 148 -23.11 4.03 -3.84
CA MET A 148 -23.03 2.68 -4.40
C MET A 148 -23.15 1.56 -3.37
N THR A 149 -22.67 1.76 -2.14
CA THR A 149 -22.79 0.77 -1.07
C THR A 149 -24.21 0.75 -0.48
N ASP A 150 -24.90 1.90 -0.47
CA ASP A 150 -26.23 2.04 0.13
C ASP A 150 -27.35 1.64 -0.87
N VAL A 151 -27.23 2.04 -2.14
CA VAL A 151 -28.29 1.87 -3.17
C VAL A 151 -28.04 0.68 -4.11
N CYS A 152 -26.84 0.08 -4.07
CA CYS A 152 -26.34 -0.88 -5.06
C CYS A 152 -26.10 -0.27 -6.44
N LEU A 153 -25.38 -1.01 -7.30
CA LEU A 153 -25.14 -0.64 -8.69
C LEU A 153 -26.19 -1.28 -9.60
N PHE A 154 -26.96 -0.47 -10.32
CA PHE A 154 -27.98 -0.96 -11.25
C PHE A 154 -27.43 -1.14 -12.68
N SER A 155 -27.53 -2.35 -13.22
CA SER A 155 -27.29 -2.61 -14.64
C SER A 155 -28.61 -2.58 -15.39
N VAL A 156 -28.78 -1.57 -16.25
CA VAL A 156 -29.95 -1.42 -17.12
C VAL A 156 -30.03 -2.57 -18.11
N LYS A 157 -28.89 -2.98 -18.69
CA LYS A 157 -28.82 -4.05 -19.70
C LYS A 157 -29.37 -5.39 -19.20
N PHE A 158 -29.14 -5.71 -17.93
CA PHE A 158 -29.58 -6.95 -17.31
C PHE A 158 -30.77 -6.76 -16.36
N ASN A 159 -31.27 -5.53 -16.23
CA ASN A 159 -32.28 -5.14 -15.25
C ASN A 159 -31.98 -5.68 -13.83
N LYS A 160 -30.73 -5.56 -13.39
CA LYS A 160 -30.22 -6.22 -12.18
C LYS A 160 -29.47 -5.25 -11.27
N PHE A 161 -29.77 -5.33 -9.96
CA PHE A 161 -29.01 -4.62 -8.92
C PHE A 161 -27.87 -5.49 -8.39
N ILE A 162 -26.68 -4.89 -8.27
CA ILE A 162 -25.46 -5.53 -7.80
C ILE A 162 -24.96 -4.81 -6.55
N ALA A 163 -24.92 -5.52 -5.43
CA ALA A 163 -24.42 -4.97 -4.17
C ALA A 163 -22.91 -4.72 -4.25
N ILE A 164 -22.47 -3.51 -3.88
CA ILE A 164 -21.04 -3.18 -3.82
C ILE A 164 -20.61 -3.13 -2.36
N ARG A 165 -19.51 -3.82 -2.03
CA ARG A 165 -18.93 -3.82 -0.68
C ARG A 165 -17.51 -3.30 -0.73
N LEU A 166 -17.21 -2.26 0.06
CA LEU A 166 -15.84 -1.80 0.24
C LEU A 166 -15.10 -2.76 1.17
N ALA A 167 -14.34 -3.68 0.58
CA ALA A 167 -13.70 -4.77 1.30
C ALA A 167 -12.34 -4.37 1.92
N ALA A 168 -11.59 -3.47 1.27
CA ALA A 168 -10.33 -2.98 1.82
C ALA A 168 -9.95 -1.58 1.33
N VAL A 169 -9.29 -0.82 2.20
CA VAL A 169 -8.65 0.46 1.90
C VAL A 169 -7.15 0.32 2.16
N ILE A 170 -6.41 0.11 1.09
CA ILE A 170 -4.99 -0.26 1.11
C ILE A 170 -4.14 1.00 1.00
N CYS A 171 -3.32 1.24 2.01
CA CYS A 171 -2.48 2.42 2.12
C CYS A 171 -1.22 2.11 2.93
N ASP A 172 -0.14 2.83 2.66
CA ASP A 172 1.06 2.78 3.50
C ASP A 172 0.77 3.40 4.89
N ALA A 173 1.69 3.27 5.85
CA ALA A 173 1.41 3.72 7.22
C ALA A 173 1.12 5.24 7.34
N PRO A 174 1.89 6.14 6.69
CA PRO A 174 1.57 7.56 6.63
C PRO A 174 0.21 7.87 5.98
N ALA A 175 -0.08 7.31 4.81
CA ALA A 175 -1.35 7.55 4.11
C ALA A 175 -2.52 6.99 4.92
N ARG A 176 -2.38 5.81 5.52
CA ARG A 176 -3.41 5.21 6.39
C ARG A 176 -3.77 6.10 7.56
N SER A 177 -2.77 6.70 8.20
CA SER A 177 -3.00 7.64 9.31
C SER A 177 -3.78 8.88 8.83
N SER A 178 -3.47 9.39 7.63
CA SER A 178 -4.19 10.50 7.00
C SER A 178 -5.64 10.12 6.64
N VAL A 179 -5.84 8.95 6.04
CA VAL A 179 -7.16 8.45 5.60
C VAL A 179 -8.06 8.18 6.81
N ARG A 180 -7.53 7.56 7.88
CA ARG A 180 -8.28 7.28 9.12
C ARG A 180 -8.34 8.48 10.06
N TYR A 181 -7.63 9.55 9.74
CA TYR A 181 -7.53 10.76 10.56
C TYR A 181 -7.02 10.49 11.99
N THR A 182 -5.98 9.64 12.08
CA THR A 182 -5.31 9.22 13.32
C THR A 182 -3.89 9.75 13.39
N VAL A 183 -3.31 9.71 14.59
CA VAL A 183 -1.88 10.00 14.77
C VAL A 183 -1.03 9.04 13.96
N ASN A 184 0.12 9.53 13.49
CA ASN A 184 1.03 8.75 12.65
C ASN A 184 1.60 7.53 13.41
N HIS A 185 2.08 6.51 12.68
CA HIS A 185 2.64 5.27 13.24
C HIS A 185 3.80 5.47 14.24
N ASN A 186 4.51 6.59 14.17
CA ASN A 186 5.59 6.95 15.10
C ASN A 186 5.11 7.74 16.33
N GLY A 187 3.81 8.07 16.40
CA GLY A 187 3.18 8.81 17.48
C GLY A 187 3.05 7.99 18.76
N LYS A 188 2.83 8.69 19.88
CA LYS A 188 2.69 8.09 21.21
C LYS A 188 1.55 7.05 21.25
N ALA A 189 0.41 7.32 20.64
CA ALA A 189 -0.69 6.37 20.47
C ALA A 189 -0.79 5.89 19.01
N GLY A 190 0.33 5.61 18.35
CA GLY A 190 0.39 5.35 16.90
C GLY A 190 0.07 3.92 16.45
N CYS A 191 -0.18 2.98 17.36
CA CYS A 191 -0.58 1.62 16.95
C CYS A 191 -1.98 1.67 16.32
N ASP A 192 -2.19 0.98 15.20
CA ASP A 192 -3.50 0.90 14.55
C ASP A 192 -4.43 -0.16 15.18
N ARG A 193 -3.86 -1.14 15.90
CA ARG A 193 -4.56 -2.37 16.33
C ARG A 193 -4.92 -2.42 17.80
N CYS A 194 -4.15 -1.80 18.69
CA CYS A 194 -4.42 -1.82 20.13
C CYS A 194 -4.08 -0.50 20.83
N THR A 195 -4.67 -0.28 22.00
CA THR A 195 -4.60 0.98 22.76
C THR A 195 -3.25 1.29 23.42
N ILE A 196 -2.20 0.52 23.07
CA ILE A 196 -0.85 0.69 23.57
C ILE A 196 -0.32 2.13 23.46
N ILE A 197 0.34 2.57 24.53
CA ILE A 197 1.05 3.85 24.61
C ILE A 197 2.53 3.61 24.44
N GLY A 198 3.09 4.18 23.38
CA GLY A 198 4.51 4.17 23.08
C GLY A 198 5.31 5.05 24.05
N ARG A 199 6.53 4.60 24.34
CA ARG A 199 7.53 5.33 25.13
C ARG A 199 8.70 5.74 24.25
N ARG A 200 9.29 6.91 24.51
CA ARG A 200 10.48 7.38 23.81
C ARG A 200 11.72 6.76 24.44
N LEU A 201 12.49 6.02 23.64
CA LEU A 201 13.81 5.49 24.01
C LEU A 201 14.79 5.90 22.92
N GLU A 202 15.87 6.59 23.28
CA GLU A 202 16.95 7.00 22.37
C GLU A 202 16.44 7.69 21.08
N GLY A 203 15.50 8.63 21.23
CA GLY A 203 14.95 9.36 20.08
C GLY A 203 14.02 8.53 19.18
N LYS A 204 13.63 7.32 19.59
CA LYS A 204 12.67 6.45 18.87
C LYS A 204 11.44 6.16 19.73
N THR A 205 10.27 6.11 19.11
CA THR A 205 9.06 5.63 19.79
C THR A 205 9.09 4.11 19.79
N THR A 206 8.94 3.52 20.97
CA THR A 206 8.94 2.07 21.17
C THR A 206 7.63 1.65 21.82
N LEU A 207 7.11 0.53 21.34
CA LEU A 207 5.90 -0.09 21.85
C LEU A 207 6.32 -1.21 22.81
N PRO A 208 6.08 -1.08 24.13
CA PRO A 208 6.43 -2.13 25.08
C PRO A 208 5.70 -3.44 24.80
N THR A 209 6.34 -4.56 25.14
CA THR A 209 5.68 -5.87 25.11
C THR A 209 4.65 -5.95 26.23
N GLY A 210 3.48 -6.50 25.93
CA GLY A 210 2.39 -6.66 26.88
C GLY A 210 1.09 -7.06 26.21
N VAL A 211 0.05 -7.19 27.02
CA VAL A 211 -1.33 -7.42 26.57
C VAL A 211 -2.05 -6.09 26.58
N TYR A 212 -2.66 -5.72 25.46
CA TYR A 212 -3.34 -4.44 25.28
C TYR A 212 -4.71 -4.66 24.67
N THR A 213 -5.67 -3.83 25.05
CA THR A 213 -7.01 -3.86 24.48
C THR A 213 -6.96 -3.59 22.98
N LEU A 214 -7.56 -4.48 22.19
CA LEU A 214 -7.68 -4.31 20.75
C LEU A 214 -8.67 -3.19 20.44
N ARG A 215 -8.39 -2.43 19.38
CA ARG A 215 -9.37 -1.48 18.85
C ARG A 215 -10.43 -2.21 18.04
N THR A 216 -11.67 -1.83 18.25
CA THR A 216 -12.83 -2.23 17.44
C THR A 216 -13.43 -1.01 16.77
N ASP A 217 -14.34 -1.21 15.82
CA ASP A 217 -15.10 -0.12 15.22
C ASP A 217 -15.88 0.68 16.28
N ASP A 218 -16.49 -0.03 17.23
CA ASP A 218 -17.26 0.53 18.35
C ASP A 218 -16.42 1.42 19.27
N THR A 219 -15.12 1.15 19.39
CA THR A 219 -14.21 2.03 20.16
C THR A 219 -13.59 3.14 19.30
N PHE A 220 -13.53 2.95 17.98
CA PHE A 220 -12.88 3.89 17.06
C PHE A 220 -13.78 5.08 16.74
N ARG A 221 -15.05 4.83 16.38
CA ARG A 221 -16.02 5.87 15.99
C ARG A 221 -16.30 6.89 17.10
N PRO A 222 -16.54 6.51 18.36
CA PRO A 222 -16.66 7.47 19.46
C PRO A 222 -15.31 7.99 19.97
N GLN A 223 -14.20 7.59 19.33
CA GLN A 223 -12.85 8.02 19.68
C GLN A 223 -12.46 7.76 21.14
N SER A 224 -12.77 6.57 21.67
CA SER A 224 -12.57 6.23 23.09
C SER A 224 -11.14 6.48 23.59
N GLN A 225 -10.14 6.41 22.70
CA GLN A 225 -8.78 6.84 22.99
C GLN A 225 -8.46 8.16 22.26
N SER A 226 -8.92 9.29 22.78
CA SER A 226 -8.82 10.61 22.13
C SER A 226 -7.43 10.94 21.56
N ILE A 227 -6.35 10.64 22.28
CA ILE A 227 -4.96 10.88 21.84
C ILE A 227 -4.51 10.08 20.60
N HIS A 228 -5.26 9.08 20.17
CA HIS A 228 -5.04 8.34 18.93
C HIS A 228 -5.65 9.07 17.72
N HIS A 229 -6.70 9.87 17.93
CA HIS A 229 -7.47 10.51 16.89
C HIS A 229 -7.02 11.96 16.70
N GLN A 230 -7.14 12.46 15.47
CA GLN A 230 -6.91 13.88 15.17
C GLN A 230 -8.23 14.63 14.90
N GLY A 231 -9.36 13.90 14.92
CA GLY A 231 -10.70 14.32 14.49
C GLY A 231 -11.38 13.17 13.74
N HIS A 232 -12.47 13.46 13.04
CA HIS A 232 -13.23 12.44 12.29
C HIS A 232 -12.79 12.33 10.83
N SER A 233 -12.68 11.10 10.34
CA SER A 233 -12.45 10.81 8.92
C SER A 233 -13.76 10.83 8.14
N VAL A 234 -13.72 11.33 6.89
CA VAL A 234 -14.84 11.20 5.95
C VAL A 234 -15.22 9.73 5.69
N MET A 235 -14.29 8.80 5.89
CA MET A 235 -14.53 7.35 5.77
C MET A 235 -15.52 6.83 6.82
N GLU A 236 -15.67 7.51 7.95
CA GLU A 236 -16.64 7.14 8.99
C GLU A 236 -18.10 7.31 8.51
N THR A 237 -18.33 8.05 7.43
CA THR A 237 -19.67 8.16 6.80
C THR A 237 -20.10 6.88 6.08
N LEU A 238 -19.16 5.97 5.84
CA LEU A 238 -19.43 4.67 5.23
C LEU A 238 -19.75 3.62 6.31
N SER A 239 -20.60 2.67 5.96
CA SER A 239 -20.92 1.49 6.77
C SER A 239 -19.81 0.43 6.70
N ILE A 240 -18.58 0.82 7.03
CA ILE A 240 -17.40 -0.05 7.10
C ILE A 240 -16.84 -0.10 8.52
N ASN A 241 -16.04 -1.13 8.80
CA ASN A 241 -15.31 -1.23 10.05
C ASN A 241 -13.95 -0.53 9.94
N MET A 242 -13.78 0.55 10.71
CA MET A 242 -12.64 1.47 10.67
C MET A 242 -11.32 0.86 11.15
N VAL A 243 -11.31 -0.39 11.62
CA VAL A 243 -10.11 -1.13 12.03
C VAL A 243 -9.77 -2.24 11.04
N ILE A 244 -10.72 -3.10 10.66
CA ILE A 244 -10.44 -4.29 9.84
C ILE A 244 -10.40 -3.98 8.34
N THR A 245 -11.19 -3.01 7.86
CA THR A 245 -11.22 -2.59 6.45
C THR A 245 -9.90 -1.91 6.03
N PHE A 246 -9.05 -1.55 6.98
CA PHE A 246 -7.73 -0.98 6.77
C PHE A 246 -6.64 -2.03 7.06
N PRO A 247 -6.26 -2.88 6.08
CA PRO A 247 -5.22 -3.87 6.28
C PRO A 247 -3.87 -3.20 6.55
N LEU A 248 -3.03 -3.88 7.34
CA LEU A 248 -1.65 -3.45 7.52
C LEU A 248 -0.78 -4.05 6.41
N ASP A 249 0.01 -3.21 5.76
CA ASP A 249 0.92 -3.64 4.70
C ASP A 249 2.18 -4.33 5.29
N PRO A 250 2.41 -5.64 5.01
CA PRO A 250 3.60 -6.34 5.49
C PRO A 250 4.88 -5.84 4.81
N MET A 251 4.80 -5.17 3.67
CA MET A 251 5.98 -4.68 2.93
C MET A 251 6.81 -3.72 3.78
N HIS A 252 6.18 -2.71 4.37
CA HIS A 252 6.88 -1.73 5.20
C HIS A 252 7.15 -2.25 6.61
N MET A 253 6.20 -2.97 7.22
CA MET A 253 6.32 -3.39 8.61
C MET A 253 7.28 -4.58 8.78
N VAL A 254 7.05 -5.66 8.04
CA VAL A 254 7.73 -6.94 8.25
C VAL A 254 8.97 -7.03 7.37
N TYR A 255 8.81 -6.82 6.06
CA TYR A 255 9.91 -7.02 5.12
C TYR A 255 10.95 -5.90 5.23
N LEU A 256 10.58 -4.64 5.01
CA LEU A 256 11.53 -3.54 5.12
C LEU A 256 11.85 -3.16 6.57
N GLY A 257 10.87 -3.22 7.46
CA GLY A 257 11.02 -2.85 8.87
C GLY A 257 11.79 -3.90 9.67
N ILE A 258 11.11 -4.98 10.03
CA ILE A 258 11.68 -6.01 10.92
C ILE A 258 12.88 -6.73 10.28
N THR A 259 12.76 -7.20 9.04
CA THR A 259 13.81 -8.04 8.44
C THR A 259 15.13 -7.27 8.31
N LYS A 260 15.10 -6.02 7.84
CA LYS A 260 16.32 -5.21 7.80
C LYS A 260 16.84 -4.87 9.18
N LYS A 261 15.97 -4.63 10.17
CA LYS A 261 16.39 -4.35 11.54
C LYS A 261 17.13 -5.54 12.14
N LEU A 262 16.63 -6.76 11.92
CA LEU A 262 17.30 -8.00 12.32
C LEU A 262 18.65 -8.18 11.61
N ALA A 263 18.68 -8.00 10.29
CA ALA A 263 19.92 -8.12 9.52
C ALA A 263 21.00 -7.12 9.97
N ASN A 264 20.62 -5.86 10.22
CA ASN A 264 21.56 -4.85 10.75
C ASN A 264 21.98 -5.16 12.19
N LEU A 265 21.11 -5.72 13.02
CA LEU A 265 21.46 -6.18 14.36
C LEU A 265 22.52 -7.29 14.30
N TRP A 266 22.35 -8.27 13.41
CA TRP A 266 23.35 -9.32 13.21
C TRP A 266 24.71 -8.75 12.78
N ILE A 267 24.73 -7.80 11.85
CA ILE A 267 25.96 -7.11 11.42
C ILE A 267 26.61 -6.37 12.60
N ASP A 268 25.84 -5.63 13.40
CA ASP A 268 26.35 -4.92 14.57
C ASP A 268 26.89 -5.87 15.64
N LEU A 269 26.20 -7.00 15.90
CA LEU A 269 26.68 -8.04 16.80
C LEU A 269 28.01 -8.65 16.32
N ALA A 270 28.17 -8.88 15.01
CA ALA A 270 29.43 -9.37 14.43
C ALA A 270 30.57 -8.37 14.61
N HIS A 271 30.31 -7.08 14.35
CA HIS A 271 31.31 -6.03 14.53
C HIS A 271 31.76 -5.90 15.99
N ARG A 272 30.81 -6.01 16.93
CA ARG A 272 31.08 -5.96 18.38
C ARG A 272 31.59 -7.27 18.96
N ARG A 273 31.59 -8.36 18.18
CA ARG A 273 31.94 -9.72 18.60
C ARG A 273 31.12 -10.22 19.79
N LEU A 274 29.80 -9.98 19.77
CA LEU A 274 28.88 -10.36 20.83
C LEU A 274 28.08 -11.61 20.46
N ARG A 275 27.64 -12.38 21.47
CA ARG A 275 26.74 -13.54 21.30
C ARG A 275 27.28 -14.58 20.28
N ASN A 276 28.58 -14.81 20.27
CA ASN A 276 29.29 -15.67 19.31
C ASN A 276 29.13 -15.28 17.83
N PHE A 277 28.62 -14.07 17.58
CA PHE A 277 28.53 -13.51 16.24
C PHE A 277 29.81 -12.75 15.93
N ASN A 278 30.45 -13.06 14.81
CA ASN A 278 31.71 -12.45 14.39
C ASN A 278 31.77 -12.31 12.86
N SER A 279 32.87 -11.80 12.32
CA SER A 279 33.06 -11.64 10.88
C SER A 279 33.01 -12.95 10.09
N TYR A 280 33.42 -14.08 10.70
CA TYR A 280 33.31 -15.40 10.10
C TYR A 280 31.85 -15.82 9.95
N ALA A 281 31.02 -15.60 10.97
CA ALA A 281 29.58 -15.89 10.91
C ALA A 281 28.88 -15.11 9.78
N ILE A 282 29.20 -13.82 9.62
CA ILE A 282 28.68 -13.01 8.49
C ILE A 282 29.14 -13.57 7.15
N ARG A 283 30.42 -13.94 7.03
CA ARG A 283 30.98 -14.52 5.81
C ARG A 283 30.30 -15.84 5.45
N ASP A 284 30.05 -16.71 6.44
CA ASP A 284 29.39 -18.00 6.23
C ASP A 284 27.93 -17.80 5.78
N ILE A 285 27.20 -16.87 6.41
CA ILE A 285 25.86 -16.48 5.98
C ILE A 285 25.89 -15.96 4.53
N ASN A 286 26.84 -15.09 4.18
CA ASN A 286 26.95 -14.53 2.83
C ASN A 286 27.26 -15.60 1.78
N ASN A 287 28.10 -16.59 2.12
CA ASN A 287 28.41 -17.72 1.26
C ASN A 287 27.17 -18.59 1.03
N LEU A 288 26.41 -18.88 2.10
CA LEU A 288 25.15 -19.63 2.01
C LEU A 288 24.10 -18.88 1.18
N ILE A 289 23.93 -17.56 1.38
CA ILE A 289 23.03 -16.75 0.56
C ILE A 289 23.44 -16.85 -0.92
N SER A 290 24.73 -16.69 -1.22
CA SER A 290 25.24 -16.75 -2.59
C SER A 290 25.01 -18.13 -3.23
N GLY A 291 25.18 -19.21 -2.46
CA GLY A 291 24.85 -20.58 -2.89
C GLY A 291 23.36 -20.75 -3.20
N CYS A 292 22.48 -20.32 -2.29
CA CYS A 292 21.02 -20.41 -2.52
C CYS A 292 20.54 -19.55 -3.69
N VAL A 293 21.20 -18.44 -3.98
CA VAL A 293 20.89 -17.55 -5.11
C VAL A 293 21.10 -18.22 -6.47
N ALA A 294 22.03 -19.18 -6.56
CA ALA A 294 22.22 -19.99 -7.76
C ALA A 294 21.00 -20.88 -8.03
N SER A 295 20.40 -21.43 -6.97
CA SER A 295 19.22 -22.31 -7.03
C SER A 295 17.88 -21.57 -6.92
N THR A 296 17.87 -20.23 -6.92
CA THR A 296 16.63 -19.45 -6.77
C THR A 296 15.83 -19.44 -8.08
N PRO A 297 14.57 -19.93 -8.09
CA PRO A 297 13.75 -19.96 -9.29
C PRO A 297 13.42 -18.59 -9.88
N SER A 298 13.10 -18.55 -11.17
CA SER A 298 12.85 -17.32 -11.95
C SER A 298 11.57 -16.57 -11.53
N GLU A 299 10.67 -17.27 -10.85
CA GLU A 299 9.41 -16.79 -10.29
C GLU A 299 9.66 -15.73 -9.23
N PHE A 300 10.79 -15.83 -8.51
CA PHE A 300 11.17 -14.83 -7.51
C PHE A 300 11.60 -13.52 -8.18
N PRO A 301 10.99 -12.37 -7.82
CA PRO A 301 11.25 -11.12 -8.52
C PRO A 301 12.66 -10.59 -8.47
N ARG A 302 13.39 -10.93 -7.43
CA ARG A 302 14.78 -10.54 -7.20
C ARG A 302 15.47 -11.65 -6.43
N LYS A 303 16.71 -11.91 -6.80
CA LYS A 303 17.66 -12.69 -6.01
C LYS A 303 18.06 -11.91 -4.76
N CYS A 304 18.23 -12.58 -3.64
CA CYS A 304 18.65 -11.94 -2.39
C CYS A 304 20.13 -11.57 -2.47
N ARG A 305 20.48 -10.32 -2.17
CA ARG A 305 21.89 -9.95 -2.00
C ARG A 305 22.42 -10.41 -0.63
N THR A 306 23.75 -10.43 -0.50
CA THR A 306 24.43 -10.70 0.77
C THR A 306 24.10 -9.64 1.83
N LEU A 307 24.46 -9.93 3.09
CA LEU A 307 24.25 -9.03 4.21
C LEU A 307 24.99 -7.69 4.06
N ASP A 308 26.08 -7.67 3.30
CA ASP A 308 26.89 -6.47 3.04
C ASP A 308 26.07 -5.36 2.35
N PHE A 309 25.00 -5.74 1.64
CA PHE A 309 24.15 -4.81 0.89
C PHE A 309 22.74 -4.64 1.49
N VAL A 310 22.55 -4.99 2.78
CA VAL A 310 21.25 -4.93 3.49
C VAL A 310 20.57 -3.57 3.40
N SER A 311 21.35 -2.47 3.47
CA SER A 311 20.84 -1.11 3.33
C SER A 311 20.05 -0.94 2.02
N ALA A 312 20.55 -1.56 0.95
CA ALA A 312 19.98 -1.46 -0.39
C ALA A 312 18.93 -2.55 -0.69
N TRP A 313 18.72 -3.56 0.16
CA TRP A 313 17.71 -4.61 -0.04
C TRP A 313 16.33 -4.00 -0.32
N LYS A 314 15.61 -4.58 -1.28
CA LYS A 314 14.20 -4.25 -1.55
C LYS A 314 13.29 -5.20 -0.80
N ALA A 315 12.02 -4.83 -0.64
CA ALA A 315 11.07 -5.62 0.12
C ALA A 315 10.92 -7.07 -0.38
N THR A 316 11.05 -7.29 -1.69
CA THR A 316 11.03 -8.65 -2.27
C THR A 316 12.23 -9.50 -1.87
N GLU A 317 13.40 -8.88 -1.71
CA GLU A 317 14.60 -9.58 -1.21
C GLU A 317 14.46 -9.86 0.28
N CYS A 318 13.94 -8.90 1.04
CA CYS A 318 13.65 -9.10 2.46
C CYS A 318 12.62 -10.22 2.66
N ARG A 319 11.57 -10.29 1.83
CA ARG A 319 10.58 -11.38 1.86
C ARG A 319 11.21 -12.74 1.54
N LEU A 320 12.05 -12.80 0.50
CA LEU A 320 12.76 -14.03 0.11
C LEU A 320 13.70 -14.48 1.25
N SER A 321 14.46 -13.55 1.81
CA SER A 321 15.35 -13.78 2.94
C SER A 321 14.57 -14.26 4.17
N LEU A 322 13.49 -13.59 4.56
CA LEU A 322 12.76 -13.92 5.78
C LEU A 322 12.02 -15.27 5.69
N LEU A 323 11.33 -15.54 4.57
CA LEU A 323 10.38 -16.65 4.48
C LEU A 323 10.96 -17.94 3.91
N TYR A 324 12.06 -17.86 3.15
CA TYR A 324 12.59 -19.03 2.43
C TYR A 324 14.06 -19.29 2.78
N LEU A 325 14.93 -18.29 2.64
CA LEU A 325 16.37 -18.50 2.81
C LEU A 325 16.77 -18.52 4.28
N GLY A 326 16.29 -17.55 5.06
CA GLY A 326 16.64 -17.34 6.46
C GLY A 326 16.44 -18.57 7.34
N PRO A 327 15.28 -19.26 7.29
CA PRO A 327 15.07 -20.47 8.07
C PRO A 327 16.13 -21.56 7.84
N VAL A 328 16.65 -21.68 6.61
CA VAL A 328 17.68 -22.68 6.26
C VAL A 328 19.09 -22.18 6.56
N ILE A 329 19.37 -20.93 6.21
CA ILE A 329 20.72 -20.34 6.31
C ILE A 329 21.10 -20.07 7.77
N LEU A 330 20.13 -19.68 8.59
CA LEU A 330 20.36 -19.22 9.95
C LEU A 330 20.19 -20.33 11.00
N GLU A 331 19.70 -21.51 10.61
CA GLU A 331 19.44 -22.65 11.50
C GLU A 331 20.65 -23.02 12.36
N LYS A 332 21.86 -22.95 11.78
CA LYS A 332 23.10 -23.32 12.46
C LYS A 332 23.88 -22.13 13.03
N THR A 333 23.39 -20.91 12.83
CA THR A 333 24.12 -19.67 13.14
C THR A 333 23.43 -18.82 14.20
N LEU A 334 22.10 -18.92 14.30
CA LEU A 334 21.34 -18.32 15.39
C LEU A 334 21.15 -19.34 16.53
N PRO A 335 21.25 -18.92 17.80
CA PRO A 335 21.07 -19.79 18.96
C PRO A 335 19.66 -20.35 19.10
#